data_AF-A0A955H6A5-F1
#
_entry.id   AF-A0A955H6A5-F1
#
_cell.length_a   1.000
_cell.length_b   1.000
_cell.length_c   1.000
_cell.angle_alpha   90.00
_cell.angle_beta   90.00
_cell.angle_gamma   90.00
#
_symmetry.space_group_name_H-M   'P 1'
#
loop_
_entity.id
_entity.type
_entity.pdbx_description
1 polymer ?
#
loop_
_entity_poly.entity_id
_entity_poly.type
_entity_poly.pdbx_seq_one_letter_code
_entity_poly.pdbx_strand_id
1 'polypeptide(L)'
;MLNTAKLLFWFLLLFVLFSASATYYRYYVQQDFLVLAEMDCDPETESCFTWICDPEVDGEEYCTGDLAEDTWYYKDIYRNAKYIPNCDPYDEGCPALECIEEEEYCEIVLCTNEIVEEEELDYECTDPETFEWPDYFDEEEDQSVELEVEETMLESEEETEASYEAREDANEEI
;
A
#
# COMPACT_ATOMS: atom_id res chain seq x y z
N MET A 1 -8.01 44.98 -50.59
CA MET A 1 -9.29 44.52 -50.02
C MET A 1 -9.04 43.21 -49.31
N LEU A 2 -9.17 43.18 -48.00
CA LEU A 2 -9.03 41.95 -47.23
C LEU A 2 -10.32 41.14 -47.48
N ASN A 3 -10.20 39.99 -48.15
CA ASN A 3 -11.36 39.16 -48.48
C ASN A 3 -12.04 38.75 -47.18
N THR A 4 -13.35 38.99 -47.06
CA THR A 4 -14.16 38.67 -45.88
C THR A 4 -14.00 37.21 -45.44
N ALA A 5 -13.86 36.28 -46.39
CA ALA A 5 -13.56 34.87 -46.12
C ALA A 5 -12.21 34.65 -45.40
N LYS A 6 -11.16 35.42 -45.73
CA LYS A 6 -9.86 35.34 -45.05
C LYS A 6 -9.91 35.88 -43.62
N LEU A 7 -10.69 36.94 -43.41
CA LEU A 7 -10.93 37.48 -42.06
C LEU A 7 -11.66 36.46 -41.19
N LEU A 8 -12.75 35.87 -41.69
CA LEU A 8 -13.50 34.85 -40.95
C LEU A 8 -12.65 33.63 -40.62
N PHE A 9 -11.83 33.16 -41.56
CA PHE A 9 -10.90 32.05 -41.31
C PHE A 9 -9.86 32.39 -40.25
N TRP A 10 -9.33 33.63 -40.25
CA TRP A 10 -8.36 34.06 -39.25
C TRP A 10 -8.98 34.18 -37.86
N PHE A 11 -10.20 34.73 -37.76
CA PHE A 11 -10.95 34.74 -36.50
C PHE A 11 -11.26 33.34 -35.98
N LEU A 12 -11.67 32.42 -36.87
CA LEU A 12 -11.90 31.03 -36.52
C LEU A 12 -10.62 30.38 -35.96
N LEU A 13 -9.49 30.57 -36.65
CA LEU A 13 -8.21 30.02 -36.23
C LEU A 13 -7.78 30.59 -34.87
N LEU A 14 -7.89 31.90 -34.66
CA LEU A 14 -7.61 32.51 -33.37
C LEU A 14 -8.52 32.01 -32.27
N PHE A 15 -9.81 31.83 -32.56
CA PHE A 15 -10.76 31.32 -31.58
C PHE A 15 -10.41 29.89 -31.15
N VAL A 16 -10.03 29.04 -32.11
CA VAL A 16 -9.57 27.67 -31.81
C VAL A 16 -8.28 27.70 -30.98
N LEU A 17 -7.29 28.52 -31.37
CA LEU A 17 -6.04 28.65 -30.60
C LEU A 17 -6.29 29.18 -29.18
N PHE A 18 -7.18 30.16 -29.04
CA PHE A 18 -7.54 30.72 -27.74
C PHE A 18 -8.24 29.68 -26.86
N SER A 19 -9.20 28.94 -27.41
CA SER A 19 -9.90 27.86 -26.70
C SER A 19 -8.91 26.77 -26.27
N ALA A 20 -8.06 26.28 -27.18
CA ALA A 20 -7.04 25.29 -26.87
C ALA A 20 -6.06 25.78 -25.80
N SER A 21 -5.62 27.03 -25.88
CA SER A 21 -4.72 27.63 -24.89
C SER A 21 -5.37 27.78 -23.51
N ALA A 22 -6.66 28.16 -23.47
CA ALA A 22 -7.42 28.25 -22.23
C ALA A 22 -7.59 26.88 -21.56
N THR A 23 -7.92 25.85 -22.34
CA THR A 23 -8.00 24.47 -21.85
C THR A 23 -6.65 23.99 -21.34
N TYR A 24 -5.58 24.18 -22.12
CA TYR A 24 -4.22 23.81 -21.72
C TYR A 24 -3.84 24.48 -20.39
N TYR A 25 -4.14 25.76 -20.24
CA TYR A 25 -3.87 26.49 -19.00
C TYR A 25 -4.62 25.91 -17.79
N ARG A 26 -5.90 25.52 -17.94
CA ARG A 26 -6.66 24.94 -16.81
C ARG A 26 -6.12 23.57 -16.38
N TYR A 27 -5.85 22.68 -17.32
CA TYR A 27 -5.41 21.32 -16.98
C TYR A 27 -3.94 21.24 -16.59
N TYR A 28 -3.03 21.91 -17.31
CA TYR A 28 -1.59 21.74 -17.08
C TYR A 28 -0.98 22.77 -16.14
N VAL A 29 -1.56 23.97 -16.05
CA VAL A 29 -0.99 25.05 -15.22
C VAL A 29 -1.78 25.22 -13.92
N GLN A 30 -3.12 25.25 -14.00
CA GLN A 30 -3.94 25.36 -12.80
C GLN A 30 -4.22 24.01 -12.12
N GLN A 31 -4.00 22.89 -12.83
CA GLN A 31 -4.31 21.54 -12.35
C GLN A 31 -5.74 21.43 -11.79
N ASP A 32 -6.69 22.09 -12.47
CA ASP A 32 -8.09 22.20 -12.05
C ASP A 32 -8.88 20.94 -12.48
N PHE A 33 -8.52 19.79 -11.90
CA PHE A 33 -9.17 18.50 -12.12
C PHE A 33 -9.10 17.64 -10.85
N LEU A 34 -10.04 16.70 -10.72
CA LEU A 34 -10.07 15.72 -9.64
C LEU A 34 -9.17 14.52 -9.99
N VAL A 35 -8.41 14.07 -8.99
CA VAL A 35 -7.61 12.85 -9.04
C VAL A 35 -8.23 11.87 -8.06
N LEU A 36 -8.41 10.65 -8.53
CA LEU A 36 -8.63 9.47 -7.69
C LEU A 36 -7.28 8.79 -7.54
N ALA A 37 -6.88 8.53 -6.31
CA ALA A 37 -5.69 7.78 -5.99
C ALA A 37 -5.97 6.82 -4.83
N GLU A 38 -5.25 5.71 -4.82
CA GLU A 38 -5.24 4.75 -3.73
C GLU A 38 -4.21 5.21 -2.69
N MET A 39 -4.53 5.03 -1.41
CA MET A 39 -3.63 5.29 -0.29
C MET A 39 -3.69 4.13 0.70
N ASP A 40 -2.62 3.99 1.49
CA ASP A 40 -2.55 2.99 2.56
C ASP A 40 -3.73 3.15 3.53
N CYS A 41 -4.34 2.02 3.87
CA CYS A 41 -5.43 1.93 4.82
C CYS A 41 -5.05 0.95 5.93
N ASP A 42 -5.33 1.33 7.17
CA ASP A 42 -5.02 0.49 8.33
C ASP A 42 -6.22 -0.44 8.63
N PRO A 43 -6.14 -1.75 8.32
CA PRO A 43 -7.28 -2.65 8.47
C PRO A 43 -7.64 -2.94 9.94
N GLU A 44 -6.77 -2.61 10.91
CA GLU A 44 -7.07 -2.75 12.34
C GLU A 44 -7.98 -1.61 12.85
N THR A 45 -8.07 -0.49 12.13
CA THR A 45 -8.78 0.70 12.58
C THR A 45 -9.78 1.28 11.58
N GLU A 46 -9.66 0.93 10.30
CA GLU A 46 -10.46 1.45 9.19
C GLU A 46 -11.03 0.32 8.32
N SER A 47 -12.20 0.55 7.70
CA SER A 47 -12.79 -0.38 6.72
C SER A 47 -12.13 -0.17 5.35
N CYS A 48 -11.16 -1.01 5.02
CA CYS A 48 -10.33 -0.90 3.82
C CYS A 48 -10.86 -1.77 2.68
N PHE A 49 -10.59 -1.37 1.44
CA PHE A 49 -10.71 -2.25 0.29
C PHE A 49 -9.58 -3.28 0.33
N THR A 50 -9.92 -4.53 0.06
CA THR A 50 -8.97 -5.65 0.02
C THR A 50 -8.74 -6.07 -1.41
N TRP A 51 -7.49 -6.06 -1.83
CA TRP A 51 -7.05 -6.68 -3.08
C TRP A 51 -6.14 -7.87 -2.76
N ILE A 52 -6.42 -9.02 -3.38
CA ILE A 52 -5.64 -10.25 -3.23
C ILE A 52 -5.10 -10.60 -4.61
N CYS A 53 -3.81 -10.90 -4.71
CA CYS A 53 -3.16 -11.32 -5.96
C CYS A 53 -3.79 -12.63 -6.44
N ASP A 54 -4.30 -12.65 -7.67
CA ASP A 54 -4.78 -13.89 -8.29
C ASP A 54 -3.74 -14.40 -9.30
N PRO A 55 -3.04 -15.52 -9.04
CA PRO A 55 -2.02 -16.03 -9.96
C PRO A 55 -2.58 -16.46 -11.33
N GLU A 56 -3.89 -16.73 -11.45
CA GLU A 56 -4.52 -17.01 -12.75
C GLU A 56 -4.75 -15.75 -13.59
N VAL A 57 -4.92 -14.59 -12.94
CA VAL A 57 -5.24 -13.29 -13.57
C VAL A 57 -4.00 -12.41 -13.71
N ASP A 58 -3.28 -12.21 -12.62
CA ASP A 58 -2.12 -11.32 -12.51
C ASP A 58 -0.83 -12.01 -12.97
N GLY A 59 -0.81 -13.35 -12.86
CA GLY A 59 0.28 -14.22 -13.29
C GLY A 59 1.21 -14.60 -12.13
N GLU A 60 1.64 -15.87 -12.14
CA GLU A 60 2.50 -16.49 -11.11
C GLU A 60 3.83 -15.75 -10.84
N GLU A 61 4.28 -14.85 -11.73
CA GLU A 61 5.50 -14.05 -11.52
C GLU A 61 5.27 -12.83 -10.62
N TYR A 62 4.02 -12.42 -10.40
CA TYR A 62 3.65 -11.24 -9.60
C TYR A 62 3.10 -11.61 -8.22
N CYS A 63 2.53 -12.79 -8.07
CA CYS A 63 2.11 -13.32 -6.77
C CYS A 63 3.25 -14.16 -6.17
N THR A 64 3.55 -13.92 -4.91
CA THR A 64 4.62 -14.57 -4.16
C THR A 64 4.24 -15.95 -3.66
N GLY A 65 2.94 -16.22 -3.53
CA GLY A 65 2.39 -17.42 -2.91
C GLY A 65 2.21 -17.30 -1.40
N ASP A 66 2.66 -16.19 -0.78
CA ASP A 66 2.38 -15.83 0.60
C ASP A 66 1.17 -14.87 0.63
N LEU A 67 0.11 -15.27 1.32
CA LEU A 67 -1.10 -14.46 1.45
C LEU A 67 -0.83 -13.10 2.11
N ALA A 68 0.16 -13.00 2.99
CA ALA A 68 0.47 -11.74 3.66
C ALA A 68 1.19 -10.74 2.73
N GLU A 69 1.98 -11.23 1.77
CA GLU A 69 2.62 -10.39 0.76
C GLU A 69 1.71 -10.16 -0.46
N ASP A 70 0.78 -11.07 -0.70
CA ASP A 70 -0.17 -11.06 -1.81
C ASP A 70 -1.53 -10.41 -1.45
N THR A 71 -1.64 -9.79 -0.28
CA THR A 71 -2.85 -9.04 0.14
C THR A 71 -2.51 -7.58 0.42
N TRP A 72 -3.27 -6.67 -0.18
CA TRP A 72 -3.13 -5.23 -0.01
C TRP A 72 -4.42 -4.60 0.51
N TYR A 73 -4.28 -3.73 1.52
CA TYR A 73 -5.37 -2.98 2.11
C TYR A 73 -5.23 -1.51 1.75
N TYR A 74 -6.23 -0.98 1.06
CA TYR A 74 -6.18 0.40 0.57
C TYR A 74 -7.51 1.12 0.76
N LYS A 75 -7.45 2.44 0.64
CA LYS A 75 -8.62 3.32 0.59
C LYS A 75 -8.43 4.33 -0.52
N ASP A 76 -9.54 4.88 -0.99
CA ASP A 76 -9.53 5.82 -2.10
C ASP A 76 -9.56 7.26 -1.59
N ILE A 77 -8.84 8.13 -2.27
CA ILE A 77 -8.89 9.57 -2.02
C ILE A 77 -9.19 10.32 -3.32
N TYR A 78 -10.28 11.06 -3.30
CA TYR A 78 -10.59 12.07 -4.31
C TYR A 78 -10.02 13.40 -3.86
N ARG A 79 -9.09 13.95 -4.63
CA ARG A 79 -8.49 15.26 -4.33
C ARG A 79 -8.30 16.10 -5.58
N ASN A 80 -8.45 17.41 -5.47
CA ASN A 80 -8.13 18.30 -6.58
C ASN A 80 -6.61 18.37 -6.81
N ALA A 81 -6.17 18.14 -8.04
CA ALA A 81 -4.75 18.06 -8.41
C ALA A 81 -3.97 19.34 -8.07
N LYS A 82 -4.62 20.51 -8.02
CA LYS A 82 -3.98 21.78 -7.62
C LYS A 82 -3.43 21.77 -6.19
N TYR A 83 -3.90 20.86 -5.34
CA TYR A 83 -3.49 20.73 -3.94
C TYR A 83 -2.54 19.55 -3.69
N ILE A 84 -2.30 18.72 -4.71
CA ILE A 84 -1.34 17.62 -4.61
C ILE A 84 0.08 18.19 -4.80
N PRO A 85 0.99 18.02 -3.82
CA PRO A 85 2.35 18.48 -3.97
C PRO A 85 3.06 17.71 -5.09
N ASN A 86 3.86 18.42 -5.90
CA ASN A 86 4.74 17.76 -6.86
C ASN A 86 5.90 17.11 -6.10
N CYS A 87 5.79 15.82 -5.84
CA CYS A 87 6.83 15.05 -5.20
C CYS A 87 7.80 14.43 -6.21
N ASP A 88 9.09 14.50 -5.89
CA ASP A 88 10.13 13.83 -6.64
C ASP A 88 10.15 12.35 -6.21
N PRO A 89 10.01 11.38 -7.13
CA PRO A 89 10.07 9.95 -6.77
C PRO A 89 11.43 9.51 -6.20
N TYR A 90 12.47 10.36 -6.30
CA TYR A 90 13.78 10.09 -5.70
C TYR A 90 13.99 10.76 -4.34
N ASP A 91 13.00 11.50 -3.83
CA ASP A 91 13.05 12.18 -2.53
C ASP A 91 11.99 11.61 -1.59
N GLU A 92 12.43 11.00 -0.48
CA GLU A 92 11.56 10.45 0.57
C GLU A 92 10.87 11.54 1.40
N GLY A 93 11.25 12.81 1.25
CA GLY A 93 10.69 13.95 1.98
C GLY A 93 9.32 14.45 1.49
N CYS A 94 8.57 13.63 0.75
CA CYS A 94 7.26 14.00 0.21
C CYS A 94 6.18 14.00 1.31
N PRO A 95 5.31 15.03 1.39
CA PRO A 95 4.13 14.98 2.26
C PRO A 95 3.19 13.85 1.85
N ALA A 96 2.66 13.11 2.83
CA ALA A 96 1.63 12.11 2.58
C ALA A 96 0.40 12.73 1.91
N LEU A 97 -0.28 11.93 1.08
CA LEU A 97 -1.49 12.34 0.40
C LEU A 97 -2.67 12.32 1.38
N GLU A 98 -2.84 13.41 2.13
CA GLU A 98 -3.89 13.55 3.13
C GLU A 98 -4.80 14.74 2.80
N CYS A 99 -6.08 14.63 3.21
CA CYS A 99 -7.02 15.75 3.17
C CYS A 99 -6.77 16.72 4.31
N ILE A 100 -6.61 18.00 4.00
CA ILE A 100 -6.53 19.07 5.00
C ILE A 100 -7.96 19.46 5.40
N GLU A 101 -8.18 19.83 6.67
CA GLU A 101 -9.46 20.36 7.13
C GLU A 101 -9.92 21.53 6.23
N GLU A 102 -11.19 21.49 5.83
CA GLU A 102 -11.84 22.49 4.95
C GLU A 102 -11.28 22.59 3.52
N GLU A 103 -10.55 21.58 3.02
CA GLU A 103 -10.14 21.52 1.62
C GLU A 103 -11.35 21.24 0.70
N GLU A 104 -11.61 22.16 -0.24
CA GLU A 104 -12.67 22.00 -1.23
C GLU A 104 -12.27 20.87 -2.20
N TYR A 105 -13.16 19.88 -2.34
CA TYR A 105 -12.95 18.69 -3.18
C TYR A 105 -11.83 17.76 -2.68
N CYS A 106 -11.81 17.48 -1.37
CA CYS A 106 -11.05 16.38 -0.79
C CYS A 106 -11.99 15.42 -0.05
N GLU A 107 -12.02 14.16 -0.47
CA GLU A 107 -12.89 13.12 0.08
C GLU A 107 -12.11 11.81 0.18
N ILE A 108 -12.12 11.19 1.36
CA ILE A 108 -11.59 9.85 1.59
C ILE A 108 -12.78 8.90 1.56
N VAL A 109 -12.66 7.88 0.70
CA VAL A 109 -13.68 6.85 0.51
C VAL A 109 -13.15 5.56 1.12
N LEU A 110 -13.80 5.15 2.21
CA LEU A 110 -13.56 3.87 2.86
C LEU A 110 -14.45 2.81 2.21
N CYS A 111 -14.03 1.55 2.30
CA CYS A 111 -14.81 0.45 1.77
C CYS A 111 -16.11 0.32 2.54
N THR A 112 -17.22 0.26 1.81
CA THR A 112 -18.53 -0.07 2.37
C THR A 112 -19.24 -1.02 1.43
N ASN A 113 -20.10 -1.89 1.97
CA ASN A 113 -20.89 -2.81 1.16
C ASN A 113 -21.77 -2.08 0.13
N GLU A 114 -22.20 -0.85 0.42
CA GLU A 114 -22.96 -0.03 -0.54
C GLU A 114 -22.12 0.32 -1.77
N ILE A 115 -20.87 0.74 -1.58
CA ILE A 115 -19.96 1.08 -2.69
C ILE A 115 -19.64 -0.17 -3.52
N VAL A 116 -19.32 -1.29 -2.86
CA VAL A 116 -19.02 -2.55 -3.55
C VAL A 116 -20.21 -3.01 -4.41
N GLU A 117 -21.43 -2.90 -3.88
CA GLU A 117 -22.65 -3.25 -4.63
C GLU A 117 -22.98 -2.25 -5.75
N GLU A 118 -22.81 -0.95 -5.52
CA GLU A 118 -23.14 0.10 -6.50
C GLU A 118 -22.16 0.12 -7.68
N GLU A 119 -20.88 -0.11 -7.42
CA GLU A 119 -19.82 -0.07 -8.44
C GLU A 119 -19.53 -1.44 -9.07
N GLU A 120 -20.26 -2.51 -8.66
CA GLU A 120 -20.06 -3.89 -9.12
C GLU A 120 -18.59 -4.34 -9.00
N LEU A 121 -17.94 -3.94 -7.91
CA LEU A 121 -16.53 -4.23 -7.65
C LEU A 121 -16.35 -5.66 -7.13
N ASP A 122 -15.28 -6.32 -7.57
CA ASP A 122 -14.89 -7.66 -7.11
C ASP A 122 -13.93 -7.57 -5.91
N TYR A 123 -14.21 -6.65 -4.99
CA TYR A 123 -13.38 -6.41 -3.80
C TYR A 123 -14.17 -6.74 -2.53
N GLU A 124 -13.44 -7.15 -1.49
CA GLU A 124 -14.00 -7.36 -0.16
C GLU A 124 -13.58 -6.22 0.78
N CYS A 125 -14.51 -5.77 1.62
CA CYS A 125 -14.20 -4.82 2.68
C CYS A 125 -13.66 -5.54 3.91
N THR A 126 -12.61 -5.01 4.51
CA THR A 126 -12.17 -5.42 5.86
C THR A 126 -13.13 -4.88 6.92
N ASP A 127 -13.33 -5.67 7.98
CA ASP A 127 -14.02 -5.23 9.19
C ASP A 127 -13.01 -5.14 10.34
N PRO A 128 -12.69 -3.93 10.83
CA PRO A 128 -11.73 -3.72 11.93
C PRO A 128 -12.03 -4.51 13.20
N GLU A 129 -13.30 -4.81 13.49
CA GLU A 129 -13.66 -5.56 14.71
C GLU A 129 -13.31 -7.04 14.62
N THR A 130 -13.20 -7.57 13.40
CA THR A 130 -12.93 -8.99 13.12
C THR A 130 -11.67 -9.21 12.31
N PHE A 131 -10.86 -8.17 12.10
CA PHE A 131 -9.68 -8.25 11.28
C PHE A 131 -8.63 -9.16 11.93
N GLU A 132 -8.11 -10.09 11.14
CA GLU A 132 -7.00 -10.96 11.49
C GLU A 132 -5.99 -10.88 10.35
N TRP A 133 -4.71 -10.67 10.69
CA TRP A 133 -3.65 -10.64 9.69
C TRP A 133 -3.56 -12.00 8.99
N PRO A 134 -3.43 -12.05 7.66
CA PRO A 134 -3.15 -13.28 6.95
C PRO A 134 -1.88 -13.93 7.53
N ASP A 135 -1.95 -15.25 7.73
CA ASP A 135 -0.81 -16.02 8.24
C ASP A 135 0.36 -15.89 7.25
N TYR A 136 1.47 -15.31 7.71
CA TYR A 136 2.74 -15.34 7.00
C TYR A 136 3.19 -16.80 6.86
N PHE A 137 3.29 -17.28 5.62
CA PHE A 137 3.91 -18.58 5.36
C PHE A 137 5.43 -18.44 5.42
N ASP A 138 5.98 -18.51 6.64
CA ASP A 138 7.43 -18.55 6.82
C ASP A 138 7.95 -19.96 6.46
N GLU A 139 8.61 -20.11 5.31
CA GLU A 139 9.20 -21.39 4.87
C GLU A 139 10.36 -21.89 5.76
N GLU A 140 10.75 -21.15 6.82
CA GLU A 140 11.90 -21.47 7.69
C GLU A 140 11.56 -22.11 9.05
N GLU A 141 10.30 -22.32 9.43
CA GLU A 141 9.94 -23.01 10.70
C GLU A 141 9.29 -24.39 10.51
N ASP A 142 10.09 -25.39 10.13
CA ASP A 142 9.75 -26.80 10.44
C ASP A 142 10.99 -27.59 10.89
N GLN A 143 11.44 -27.31 12.13
CA GLN A 143 12.31 -28.25 12.84
C GLN A 143 12.21 -28.14 14.37
N SER A 144 11.00 -28.16 14.93
CA SER A 144 10.86 -28.50 16.35
C SER A 144 9.48 -29.05 16.72
N VAL A 145 9.18 -30.31 16.38
CA VAL A 145 8.13 -31.06 17.09
C VAL A 145 8.55 -32.51 17.37
N GLU A 146 8.72 -32.75 18.67
CA GLU A 146 8.54 -34.00 19.45
C GLU A 146 9.41 -35.24 19.16
N LEU A 147 10.46 -35.38 19.98
CA LEU A 147 10.98 -36.70 20.38
C LEU A 147 10.32 -37.08 21.70
N GLU A 148 9.21 -37.82 21.63
CA GLU A 148 8.69 -38.60 22.76
C GLU A 148 9.78 -39.59 23.19
N VAL A 149 10.36 -39.40 24.37
CA VAL A 149 11.18 -40.44 25.01
C VAL A 149 10.45 -40.89 26.27
N GLU A 150 9.91 -42.10 26.17
CA GLU A 150 9.35 -42.93 27.24
C GLU A 150 10.05 -42.76 28.60
N GLU A 151 9.26 -42.51 29.63
CA GLU A 151 9.65 -42.75 31.02
C GLU A 151 10.09 -44.21 31.21
N THR A 152 11.36 -44.42 31.59
CA THR A 152 11.75 -45.59 32.36
C THR A 152 12.60 -45.16 33.56
N MET A 153 11.97 -45.09 34.74
CA MET A 153 12.66 -45.05 36.02
C MET A 153 13.18 -46.44 36.38
N LEU A 154 14.47 -46.57 36.75
CA LEU A 154 14.89 -47.27 37.99
C LEU A 154 16.43 -47.22 38.23
N GLU A 155 16.77 -46.53 39.33
CA GLU A 155 17.86 -46.72 40.32
C GLU A 155 19.22 -47.33 39.92
N SER A 156 20.30 -46.60 40.21
CA SER A 156 21.17 -46.89 41.38
C SER A 156 22.29 -45.85 41.55
N GLU A 157 22.59 -45.61 42.82
CA GLU A 157 23.58 -44.68 43.38
C GLU A 157 25.02 -45.16 43.14
N GLU A 158 25.98 -44.25 42.87
CA GLU A 158 27.22 -44.15 43.65
C GLU A 158 28.03 -42.90 43.29
N GLU A 159 28.60 -42.30 44.32
CA GLU A 159 29.37 -41.07 44.37
C GLU A 159 30.68 -41.14 43.57
N THR A 160 31.18 -39.99 43.12
CA THR A 160 32.60 -39.61 43.35
C THR A 160 32.83 -38.13 43.04
N GLU A 161 33.23 -37.40 44.08
CA GLU A 161 33.91 -36.10 43.99
C GLU A 161 35.21 -36.20 43.18
N ALA A 162 35.52 -35.16 42.40
CA ALA A 162 36.78 -34.42 42.56
C ALA A 162 36.86 -33.22 41.58
N SER A 163 36.86 -32.02 42.18
CA SER A 163 37.66 -30.81 41.84
C SER A 163 38.52 -30.86 40.58
N TYR A 164 38.58 -29.77 39.80
CA TYR A 164 39.81 -28.97 39.52
C TYR A 164 39.41 -27.57 38.99
N GLU A 165 40.21 -26.58 39.37
CA GLU A 165 39.96 -25.14 39.34
C GLU A 165 40.13 -24.47 37.95
N ALA A 166 39.43 -23.34 37.82
CA ALA A 166 39.82 -22.05 37.23
C ALA A 166 40.83 -21.99 36.06
N ARG A 167 40.42 -21.24 35.02
CA ARG A 167 41.28 -20.17 34.48
C ARG A 167 40.45 -19.01 33.92
N GLU A 168 40.45 -17.91 34.67
CA GLU A 168 40.41 -16.57 34.09
C GLU A 168 41.60 -16.40 33.15
N ASP A 169 41.40 -15.79 31.99
CA ASP A 169 42.00 -14.50 31.66
C ASP A 169 41.82 -14.21 30.17
N ALA A 170 41.18 -13.07 29.95
CA ALA A 170 41.46 -12.08 28.91
C ALA A 170 42.45 -12.47 27.80
N ASN A 171 42.01 -12.28 26.55
CA ASN A 171 42.85 -11.52 25.64
C ASN A 171 42.01 -10.55 24.79
N GLU A 172 42.33 -9.29 25.03
CA GLU A 172 42.05 -8.08 24.28
C GLU A 172 42.89 -8.06 22.98
N GLU A 173 42.46 -7.24 22.03
CA GLU A 173 43.17 -6.77 20.82
C GLU A 173 43.39 -7.83 19.72
N ILE A 174 42.95 -7.63 18.47
CA ILE A 174 43.15 -6.46 17.58
C ILE A 174 41.91 -6.22 16.72
#